data_AF-A0AAV0IX60-F1
#
_entry.id   AF-A0AAV0IX60-F1
#
_cell.length_a   1.000
_cell.length_b   1.000
_cell.length_c   1.000
_cell.angle_alpha   90.00
_cell.angle_beta   90.00
_cell.angle_gamma   90.00
#
_symmetry.space_group_name_H-M   'P 1'
#
loop_
_entity.id
_entity.type
_entity.pdbx_description
1 polymer ?
#
loop_
_entity_poly.entity_id
_entity_poly.type
_entity_poly.pdbx_seq_one_letter_code
_entity_poly.pdbx_strand_id
1 'polypeptide(L)'
;MVTVRMIDITVNFTDGMFRGTYNGKQHHVADIPAVLTRAWNASFCSVWSSPNMFAIEYLSVASRKFLLPTVSSVGLAIAETDGRLFCTVGVHPTRCKEFEESGDPENHFQALLSLAKEGIRKGKVVAVGECGLDYDRLHLFPAEIQKKYFEKQFELAHPTKLPIFLHMRAAAEDFCEIMERYKDRFTGGVTHSFTGSADDRDKLAFRNMYIGEILSLAEFSSFLFLSLMSLLYISLDLVSFL
;
A
#
# COMPACT_ATOMS: atom_id res chain seq x y z
N MET A 1 31.66 2.37 -3.16
CA MET A 1 30.58 2.26 -4.15
C MET A 1 29.28 2.10 -3.37
N VAL A 2 28.33 3.02 -3.49
CA VAL A 2 27.05 2.93 -2.76
C VAL A 2 26.04 2.33 -3.73
N THR A 3 25.61 1.10 -3.45
CA THR A 3 24.48 0.49 -4.15
C THR A 3 23.20 1.10 -3.58
N VAL A 4 22.40 1.74 -4.43
CA VAL A 4 21.07 2.23 -4.04
C VAL A 4 20.10 1.06 -4.13
N ARG A 5 19.38 0.79 -3.03
CA ARG A 5 18.33 -0.23 -2.95
C ARG A 5 16.97 0.47 -2.97
N MET A 6 16.04 -0.04 -3.77
CA MET A 6 14.70 0.50 -3.90
C MET A 6 13.66 -0.50 -3.41
N ILE A 7 12.62 0.03 -2.77
CA ILE A 7 11.45 -0.69 -2.28
C ILE A 7 10.23 0.00 -2.88
N ASP A 8 9.44 -0.74 -3.66
CA ASP A 8 8.16 -0.24 -4.13
C ASP A 8 7.06 -0.76 -3.20
N ILE A 9 6.43 0.17 -2.47
CA ILE A 9 5.40 -0.17 -1.47
C ILE A 9 3.98 -0.23 -2.05
N THR A 10 3.78 0.00 -3.35
CA THR A 10 2.45 0.30 -3.92
C THR A 10 2.01 -0.58 -5.10
N VAL A 11 2.73 -1.64 -5.46
CA VAL A 11 2.41 -2.38 -6.68
C VAL A 11 1.22 -3.32 -6.52
N ASN A 12 0.20 -3.08 -7.32
CA ASN A 12 -1.03 -3.86 -7.29
C ASN A 12 -0.97 -5.09 -8.24
N PHE A 13 -0.23 -6.13 -7.89
CA PHE A 13 -0.21 -7.37 -8.69
C PHE A 13 -1.52 -8.16 -8.74
N THR A 14 -2.50 -7.80 -7.90
CA THR A 14 -3.83 -8.39 -8.00
C THR A 14 -4.66 -7.80 -9.13
N ASP A 15 -4.20 -6.72 -9.77
CA ASP A 15 -4.89 -6.11 -10.89
C ASP A 15 -4.99 -7.08 -12.08
N GLY A 16 -6.15 -7.05 -12.75
CA GLY A 16 -6.42 -7.87 -13.92
C GLY A 16 -5.43 -7.63 -15.06
N MET A 17 -4.82 -6.44 -15.14
CA MET A 17 -3.81 -6.13 -16.16
C MET A 17 -2.62 -7.11 -16.14
N PHE A 18 -2.15 -7.53 -14.96
CA PHE A 18 -1.07 -8.51 -14.82
C PHE A 18 -1.48 -9.95 -15.16
N ARG A 19 -2.79 -10.16 -15.32
CA ARG A 19 -3.40 -11.39 -15.84
C ARG A 19 -3.82 -11.24 -17.31
N GLY A 20 -3.53 -10.10 -17.93
CA GLY A 20 -3.91 -9.74 -19.29
C GLY A 20 -5.39 -9.47 -19.50
N THR A 21 -6.13 -9.15 -18.43
CA THR A 21 -7.53 -8.77 -18.49
C THR A 21 -7.68 -7.25 -18.45
N TYR A 22 -8.18 -6.67 -19.54
CA TYR A 22 -8.44 -5.24 -19.66
C TYR A 22 -9.93 -5.02 -19.93
N ASN A 23 -10.59 -4.20 -19.11
CA ASN A 23 -12.04 -3.93 -19.24
C ASN A 23 -12.89 -5.22 -19.36
N GLY A 24 -12.49 -6.28 -18.65
CA GLY A 24 -13.16 -7.59 -18.67
C GLY A 24 -12.85 -8.49 -19.87
N LYS A 25 -12.00 -8.06 -20.81
CA LYS A 25 -11.58 -8.86 -21.96
C LYS A 25 -10.16 -9.37 -21.78
N GLN A 26 -9.93 -10.62 -22.20
CA GLN A 26 -8.59 -11.23 -22.18
C GLN A 26 -7.79 -10.81 -23.42
N HIS A 27 -6.60 -10.25 -23.21
CA HIS A 27 -5.71 -9.78 -24.27
C HIS A 27 -4.38 -10.55 -24.32
N HIS A 28 -3.88 -11.00 -23.18
CA HIS A 28 -2.68 -11.85 -23.09
C HIS A 28 -2.78 -12.79 -21.89
N VAL A 29 -1.90 -13.78 -21.80
CA VAL A 29 -1.80 -14.64 -20.60
C VAL A 29 -1.16 -13.87 -19.44
N ALA A 30 -1.31 -14.36 -18.20
CA ALA A 30 -0.69 -13.75 -17.03
C ALA A 30 0.84 -13.71 -17.18
N ASP A 31 1.44 -12.55 -16.88
CA ASP A 31 2.84 -12.28 -17.18
C ASP A 31 3.64 -11.71 -15.99
N ILE A 32 3.14 -11.91 -14.75
CA ILE A 32 3.81 -11.49 -13.51
C ILE A 32 5.30 -11.91 -13.47
N PRO A 33 5.71 -13.16 -13.82
CA PRO A 33 7.13 -13.53 -13.81
C PRO A 33 7.97 -12.70 -14.78
N ALA A 34 7.41 -12.32 -15.95
CA ALA A 34 8.10 -11.48 -16.92
C ALA A 34 8.17 -10.02 -16.45
N VAL A 35 7.10 -9.49 -15.86
CA VAL A 35 7.08 -8.15 -15.23
C VAL A 35 8.15 -8.07 -14.16
N LEU A 36 8.20 -9.06 -13.29
CA LEU A 36 9.19 -9.12 -12.23
C LEU A 36 10.61 -9.26 -12.78
N THR A 37 10.83 -10.10 -13.80
CA THR A 37 12.12 -10.19 -14.49
C THR A 37 12.57 -8.84 -15.03
N ARG A 38 11.65 -8.07 -15.63
CA ARG A 38 11.94 -6.69 -16.03
C ARG A 38 12.26 -5.80 -14.84
N ALA A 39 11.52 -5.88 -13.74
CA ALA A 39 11.79 -5.08 -12.54
C ALA A 39 13.19 -5.39 -11.97
N TRP A 40 13.52 -6.68 -11.81
CA TRP A 40 14.83 -7.12 -11.34
C TRP A 40 15.97 -6.87 -12.33
N ASN A 41 15.69 -6.72 -13.63
CA ASN A 41 16.73 -6.44 -14.64
C ASN A 41 16.91 -4.95 -14.96
N ALA A 42 15.84 -4.15 -14.96
CA ALA A 42 15.91 -2.69 -14.94
C ALA A 42 16.78 -2.23 -13.77
N SER A 43 16.77 -3.06 -12.74
CA SER A 43 17.60 -2.92 -11.58
C SER A 43 19.12 -3.19 -11.79
N PHE A 44 19.48 -3.90 -12.85
CA PHE A 44 20.86 -4.17 -13.27
C PHE A 44 21.29 -3.36 -14.51
N CYS A 45 20.37 -2.67 -15.20
CA CYS A 45 20.61 -2.09 -16.52
C CYS A 45 20.51 -0.55 -16.51
N SER A 46 21.52 0.08 -15.91
CA SER A 46 21.88 1.48 -16.12
C SER A 46 23.35 1.54 -16.54
N VAL A 47 23.64 1.09 -17.77
CA VAL A 47 24.97 1.22 -18.39
C VAL A 47 24.84 2.08 -19.64
N TRP A 48 24.94 3.40 -19.45
CA TRP A 48 26.03 4.18 -20.08
C TRP A 48 26.14 5.56 -19.41
N SER A 49 27.37 5.89 -18.98
CA SER A 49 27.85 7.22 -18.52
C SER A 49 27.40 7.78 -17.16
N SER A 50 27.30 6.95 -16.13
CA SER A 50 27.73 7.23 -14.74
C SER A 50 27.38 6.04 -13.83
N PRO A 51 28.21 5.69 -12.83
CA PRO A 51 28.21 4.34 -12.27
C PRO A 51 27.22 4.19 -11.11
N ASN A 52 25.92 4.05 -11.37
CA ASN A 52 24.93 3.72 -10.33
C ASN A 52 23.95 2.65 -10.84
N MET A 53 24.06 1.43 -10.29
CA MET A 53 23.22 0.25 -10.55
C MET A 53 22.04 0.22 -9.54
N PHE A 54 20.82 -0.10 -9.99
CA PHE A 54 19.56 0.20 -9.28
C PHE A 54 18.80 -1.04 -8.75
N ALA A 55 19.13 -1.72 -7.66
CA ALA A 55 18.35 -2.92 -7.27
C ALA A 55 16.96 -2.64 -6.65
N ILE A 56 15.85 -3.02 -7.31
CA ILE A 56 14.49 -3.16 -6.71
C ILE A 56 14.46 -4.48 -5.95
N GLU A 57 14.42 -4.40 -4.62
CA GLU A 57 14.50 -5.56 -3.73
C GLU A 57 13.14 -5.98 -3.15
N TYR A 58 12.09 -5.15 -3.22
CA TYR A 58 10.86 -5.37 -2.46
C TYR A 58 9.61 -4.83 -3.17
N LEU A 59 8.50 -5.57 -3.04
CA LEU A 59 7.20 -5.20 -3.56
C LEU A 59 6.09 -5.44 -2.53
N SER A 60 5.24 -4.44 -2.29
CA SER A 60 4.02 -4.57 -1.46
C SER A 60 2.78 -4.62 -2.34
N VAL A 61 2.02 -5.71 -2.23
CA VAL A 61 0.77 -5.92 -2.96
C VAL A 61 -0.40 -5.16 -2.32
N ALA A 62 -0.56 -3.88 -2.66
CA ALA A 62 -1.73 -3.07 -2.30
C ALA A 62 -2.84 -3.30 -3.33
N SER A 63 -3.99 -3.81 -2.91
CA SER A 63 -4.93 -4.44 -3.83
C SER A 63 -6.25 -3.69 -3.98
N ARG A 64 -6.55 -3.18 -5.19
CA ARG A 64 -7.72 -2.32 -5.45
C ARG A 64 -8.96 -3.02 -6.04
N LYS A 65 -8.95 -4.33 -6.36
CA LYS A 65 -10.08 -4.91 -7.13
C LYS A 65 -10.26 -6.44 -6.96
N PHE A 66 -11.47 -6.87 -6.58
CA PHE A 66 -12.15 -8.20 -6.70
C PHE A 66 -12.78 -8.75 -5.43
N LEU A 67 -14.11 -8.96 -5.47
CA LEU A 67 -14.99 -9.48 -4.40
C LEU A 67 -14.39 -10.66 -3.61
N LEU A 68 -14.75 -10.72 -2.33
CA LEU A 68 -14.43 -11.74 -1.30
C LEU A 68 -13.04 -11.57 -0.63
N PRO A 69 -12.79 -12.20 0.56
CA PRO A 69 -11.49 -12.31 1.24
C PRO A 69 -10.31 -12.86 0.38
N THR A 70 -10.57 -13.08 -0.91
CA THR A 70 -9.70 -13.49 -2.00
C THR A 70 -8.55 -12.54 -2.28
N VAL A 71 -8.68 -11.24 -2.06
CA VAL A 71 -7.67 -10.32 -2.60
C VAL A 71 -6.39 -10.28 -1.75
N SER A 72 -6.52 -10.18 -0.44
CA SER A 72 -5.37 -10.33 0.47
C SER A 72 -4.78 -11.75 0.38
N SER A 73 -5.60 -12.78 0.18
CA SER A 73 -5.13 -14.16 0.04
C SER A 73 -4.46 -14.43 -1.31
N VAL A 74 -4.94 -13.83 -2.40
CA VAL A 74 -4.25 -13.79 -3.70
C VAL A 74 -2.94 -13.02 -3.58
N GLY A 75 -2.93 -11.90 -2.86
CA GLY A 75 -1.72 -11.12 -2.59
C GLY A 75 -0.68 -11.96 -1.85
N LEU A 76 -1.08 -12.71 -0.82
CA LEU A 76 -0.22 -13.65 -0.10
C LEU A 76 0.30 -14.77 -1.01
N ALA A 77 -0.57 -15.38 -1.82
CA ALA A 77 -0.16 -16.42 -2.76
C ALA A 77 0.85 -15.91 -3.79
N ILE A 78 0.69 -14.68 -4.30
CA ILE A 78 1.67 -14.04 -5.18
C ILE A 78 2.97 -13.76 -4.42
N ALA A 79 2.88 -13.25 -3.19
CA ALA A 79 4.05 -12.97 -2.36
C ALA A 79 4.89 -14.22 -2.05
N GLU A 80 4.25 -15.39 -1.97
CA GLU A 80 4.93 -16.68 -1.79
C GLU A 80 5.72 -17.15 -3.03
N THR A 81 5.44 -16.62 -4.22
CA THR A 81 6.13 -17.04 -5.45
C THR A 81 7.58 -16.59 -5.53
N ASP A 82 7.99 -15.57 -4.77
CA ASP A 82 9.35 -15.05 -4.75
C ASP A 82 9.72 -14.52 -3.36
N GLY A 83 10.94 -14.81 -2.89
CA GLY A 83 11.42 -14.39 -1.57
C GLY A 83 11.40 -12.88 -1.31
N ARG A 84 11.46 -12.07 -2.38
CA ARG A 84 11.51 -10.60 -2.37
C ARG A 84 10.14 -9.93 -2.34
N LEU A 85 9.06 -10.70 -2.45
CA LEU A 85 7.70 -10.16 -2.47
C LEU A 85 7.05 -10.25 -1.09
N PHE A 86 6.32 -9.20 -0.74
CA PHE A 86 5.58 -9.06 0.51
C PHE A 86 4.18 -8.50 0.19
N CYS A 87 3.28 -8.60 1.16
CA CYS A 87 1.93 -8.09 0.98
C CYS A 87 1.40 -7.44 2.26
N THR A 88 0.30 -6.73 2.10
CA THR A 88 -0.47 -6.19 3.20
C THR A 88 -1.78 -6.97 3.33
N VAL A 89 -2.39 -6.91 4.51
CA VAL A 89 -3.73 -7.49 4.73
C VAL A 89 -4.63 -6.39 5.29
N GLY A 90 -5.74 -6.13 4.61
CA GLY A 90 -6.69 -5.10 5.02
C GLY A 90 -7.80 -4.94 3.98
N VAL A 91 -8.66 -3.95 4.20
CA VAL A 91 -9.75 -3.62 3.29
C VAL A 91 -9.70 -2.13 2.94
N HIS A 92 -9.60 -1.87 1.63
CA HIS A 92 -9.57 -0.53 1.06
C HIS A 92 -10.93 0.18 1.21
N PRO A 93 -10.99 1.52 1.38
CA PRO A 93 -12.25 2.27 1.51
C PRO A 93 -13.27 1.99 0.40
N THR A 94 -12.80 1.78 -0.83
CA THR A 94 -13.67 1.46 -1.98
C THR A 94 -14.16 0.01 -2.01
N ARG A 95 -13.90 -0.76 -0.95
CA ARG A 95 -14.18 -2.20 -0.87
C ARG A 95 -14.90 -2.61 0.41
N CYS A 96 -15.38 -1.64 1.18
CA CYS A 96 -16.13 -1.88 2.41
C CYS A 96 -17.37 -2.78 2.23
N LYS A 97 -17.93 -2.92 1.02
CA LYS A 97 -18.98 -3.91 0.72
C LYS A 97 -18.59 -5.33 1.09
N GLU A 98 -17.31 -5.69 1.12
CA GLU A 98 -16.91 -7.05 1.46
C GLU A 98 -17.37 -7.46 2.86
N PHE A 99 -17.43 -6.51 3.79
CA PHE A 99 -17.99 -6.74 5.11
C PHE A 99 -19.52 -6.86 5.04
N GLU A 100 -20.20 -5.94 4.37
CA GLU A 100 -21.67 -5.92 4.31
C GLU A 100 -22.25 -7.12 3.51
N GLU A 101 -21.68 -7.43 2.34
CA GLU A 101 -22.09 -8.54 1.46
C GLU A 101 -21.73 -9.92 2.02
N SER A 102 -20.82 -9.99 3.01
CA SER A 102 -20.54 -11.26 3.69
C SER A 102 -21.74 -11.78 4.48
N GLY A 103 -22.69 -10.92 4.84
CA GLY A 103 -23.79 -11.23 5.76
C GLY A 103 -23.36 -11.41 7.22
N ASP A 104 -22.05 -11.51 7.47
CA ASP A 104 -21.43 -11.64 8.80
C ASP A 104 -20.07 -10.90 8.81
N PRO A 105 -20.10 -9.57 9.06
CA PRO A 105 -18.90 -8.75 9.11
C PRO A 105 -17.85 -9.24 10.13
N GLU A 106 -18.28 -9.89 11.20
CA GLU A 106 -17.38 -10.39 12.25
C GLU A 106 -16.65 -11.63 11.75
N ASN A 107 -17.34 -12.57 11.11
CA ASN A 107 -16.66 -13.71 10.49
C ASN A 107 -15.70 -13.27 9.37
N HIS A 108 -16.06 -12.26 8.58
CA HIS A 108 -15.14 -11.67 7.59
C HIS A 108 -13.89 -11.08 8.27
N PHE A 109 -14.06 -10.34 9.37
CA PHE A 109 -12.95 -9.82 10.17
C PHE A 109 -12.07 -10.94 10.73
N GLN A 110 -12.65 -12.01 11.28
CA GLN A 110 -11.89 -13.17 11.78
C GLN A 110 -11.10 -13.87 10.67
N ALA A 111 -11.64 -13.96 9.45
CA ALA A 111 -10.93 -14.48 8.30
C ALA A 111 -9.71 -13.62 7.92
N LEU A 112 -9.85 -12.28 7.92
CA LEU A 112 -8.73 -11.36 7.71
C LEU A 112 -7.66 -11.49 8.79
N LEU A 113 -8.06 -11.60 10.06
CA LEU A 113 -7.13 -11.79 11.18
C LEU A 113 -6.37 -13.11 11.08
N SER A 114 -7.06 -14.19 10.70
CA SER A 114 -6.44 -15.50 10.46
C SER A 114 -5.40 -15.43 9.33
N LEU A 115 -5.77 -14.79 8.21
CA LEU A 115 -4.89 -14.59 7.06
C LEU A 115 -3.65 -13.75 7.42
N ALA A 116 -3.84 -12.66 8.17
CA ALA A 116 -2.72 -11.85 8.65
C ALA A 116 -1.76 -12.67 9.52
N LYS A 117 -2.28 -13.44 10.48
CA LYS A 117 -1.47 -14.33 11.33
C LYS A 117 -0.73 -15.39 10.52
N GLU A 118 -1.37 -15.98 9.52
CA GLU A 118 -0.74 -16.93 8.61
C GLU A 118 0.40 -16.28 7.84
N GLY A 119 0.14 -15.16 7.18
CA GLY A 119 1.14 -14.45 6.40
C GLY A 119 2.30 -13.91 7.23
N ILE A 120 2.07 -13.53 8.50
CA ILE A 120 3.13 -13.19 9.45
C ILE A 120 4.01 -14.41 9.73
N ARG A 121 3.42 -15.59 10.02
CA ARG A 121 4.20 -16.83 10.24
C ARG A 121 5.03 -17.22 9.03
N LYS A 122 4.55 -16.92 7.82
CA LYS A 122 5.25 -17.14 6.56
C LYS A 122 6.27 -16.04 6.22
N GLY A 123 6.34 -14.96 7.00
CA GLY A 123 7.22 -13.81 6.75
C GLY A 123 6.83 -12.98 5.51
N LYS A 124 5.56 -13.02 5.10
CA LYS A 124 5.06 -12.38 3.87
C LYS A 124 4.16 -11.18 4.12
N VAL A 125 3.43 -11.15 5.22
CA VAL A 125 2.56 -10.01 5.57
C VAL A 125 3.34 -9.04 6.45
N VAL A 126 3.50 -7.79 5.98
CA VAL A 126 4.35 -6.79 6.61
C VAL A 126 3.62 -5.55 7.12
N ALA A 127 2.36 -5.35 6.71
CA ALA A 127 1.53 -4.24 7.19
C ALA A 127 0.04 -4.60 7.14
N VAL A 128 -0.76 -3.89 7.95
CA VAL A 128 -2.22 -3.88 7.84
C VAL A 128 -2.65 -2.78 6.87
N GLY A 129 -3.42 -3.12 5.86
CA GLY A 129 -3.85 -2.20 4.80
C GLY A 129 -3.91 -2.87 3.44
N GLU A 130 -4.16 -2.16 2.35
CA GLU A 130 -4.47 -0.74 2.27
C GLU A 130 -5.82 -0.42 2.92
N CYS A 131 -5.86 0.52 3.87
CA CYS A 131 -7.08 0.97 4.54
C CYS A 131 -7.08 2.49 4.75
N GLY A 132 -8.23 3.09 5.03
CA GLY A 132 -8.35 4.54 5.22
C GLY A 132 -9.63 5.09 4.59
N LEU A 133 -9.57 6.30 4.04
CA LEU A 133 -10.74 7.03 3.53
C LEU A 133 -10.50 7.56 2.10
N ASP A 134 -11.51 7.46 1.25
CA ASP A 134 -11.52 7.98 -0.12
C ASP A 134 -12.86 8.68 -0.42
N TYR A 135 -12.89 10.00 -0.22
CA TYR A 135 -14.09 10.80 -0.41
C TYR A 135 -14.33 11.19 -1.89
N ASP A 136 -13.36 10.99 -2.76
CA ASP A 136 -13.59 11.05 -4.21
C ASP A 136 -14.33 9.82 -4.75
N ARG A 137 -14.57 8.82 -3.89
CA ARG A 137 -15.24 7.56 -4.24
C ARG A 137 -16.48 7.29 -3.38
N LEU A 138 -17.12 8.36 -2.86
CA LEU A 138 -18.36 8.24 -2.08
C LEU A 138 -19.53 7.59 -2.84
N HIS A 139 -19.53 7.68 -4.18
CA HIS A 139 -20.49 6.98 -5.02
C HIS A 139 -20.36 5.44 -4.97
N LEU A 140 -19.21 4.92 -4.55
CA LEU A 140 -19.01 3.50 -4.29
C LEU A 140 -19.42 3.14 -2.85
N PHE A 141 -18.94 3.91 -1.87
CA PHE A 141 -19.23 3.70 -0.44
C PHE A 141 -19.43 5.02 0.30
N PRO A 142 -20.54 5.17 1.05
CA PRO A 142 -20.77 6.34 1.90
C PRO A 142 -19.66 6.52 2.95
N ALA A 143 -19.40 7.76 3.34
CA ALA A 143 -18.37 8.13 4.31
C ALA A 143 -18.51 7.33 5.62
N GLU A 144 -19.73 7.20 6.15
CA GLU A 144 -20.00 6.45 7.39
C GLU A 144 -19.56 4.99 7.33
N ILE A 145 -19.74 4.33 6.18
CA ILE A 145 -19.32 2.95 5.97
C ILE A 145 -17.80 2.86 5.87
N GLN A 146 -17.16 3.81 5.16
CA GLN A 146 -15.70 3.86 5.09
C GLN A 146 -15.08 4.08 6.48
N LYS A 147 -15.61 5.03 7.27
CA LYS A 147 -15.16 5.31 8.65
C LYS A 147 -15.30 4.08 9.55
N LYS A 148 -16.49 3.47 9.58
CA LYS A 148 -16.78 2.25 10.37
C LYS A 148 -15.74 1.16 10.12
N TYR A 149 -15.45 0.86 8.85
CA TYR A 149 -14.54 -0.22 8.50
C TYR A 149 -13.07 0.20 8.52
N PHE A 150 -12.74 1.48 8.41
CA PHE A 150 -11.40 1.98 8.69
C PHE A 150 -11.06 1.81 10.17
N GLU A 151 -11.95 2.21 11.08
CA GLU A 151 -11.78 2.03 12.53
C GLU A 151 -11.59 0.55 12.90
N LYS A 152 -12.35 -0.35 12.27
CA LYS A 152 -12.22 -1.80 12.46
C LYS A 152 -10.82 -2.35 12.10
N GLN A 153 -10.07 -1.70 11.20
CA GLN A 153 -8.72 -2.16 10.82
C GLN A 153 -7.70 -1.94 11.95
N PHE A 154 -7.94 -1.02 12.89
CA PHE A 154 -7.07 -0.89 14.07
C PHE A 154 -7.22 -2.07 15.04
N GLU A 155 -8.38 -2.74 15.05
CA GLU A 155 -8.56 -4.01 15.76
C GLU A 155 -7.76 -5.16 15.11
N LEU A 156 -7.38 -5.04 13.83
CA LEU A 156 -6.47 -5.95 13.15
C LEU A 156 -5.00 -5.59 13.43
N ALA A 157 -4.64 -4.31 13.40
CA ALA A 157 -3.27 -3.84 13.65
C ALA A 157 -2.81 -4.08 15.10
N HIS A 158 -3.67 -3.84 16.08
CA HIS A 158 -3.30 -3.92 17.50
C HIS A 158 -2.80 -5.30 17.97
N PRO A 159 -3.46 -6.44 17.66
CA PRO A 159 -2.97 -7.75 18.05
C PRO A 159 -1.83 -8.27 17.16
N THR A 160 -1.75 -7.81 15.90
CA THR A 160 -0.70 -8.26 14.96
C THR A 160 0.62 -7.51 15.14
N LYS A 161 0.59 -6.34 15.80
CA LYS A 161 1.76 -5.45 15.99
C LYS A 161 2.42 -5.02 14.67
N LEU A 162 1.67 -5.11 13.58
CA LEU A 162 2.11 -4.64 12.27
C LEU A 162 1.93 -3.13 12.14
N PRO A 163 2.80 -2.47 11.34
CA PRO A 163 2.54 -1.10 10.90
C PRO A 163 1.30 -1.05 10.00
N ILE A 164 0.75 0.15 9.81
CA ILE A 164 -0.42 0.40 8.96
C ILE A 164 -0.05 1.05 7.63
N PHE A 165 -0.70 0.61 6.56
CA PHE A 165 -0.54 1.12 5.20
C PHE A 165 -1.83 1.84 4.79
N LEU A 166 -1.76 3.17 4.72
CA LEU A 166 -2.93 4.05 4.76
C LEU A 166 -3.19 4.76 3.44
N HIS A 167 -4.47 4.82 3.07
CA HIS A 167 -4.99 5.60 1.96
C HIS A 167 -5.82 6.77 2.48
N MET A 168 -5.54 7.97 1.98
CA MET A 168 -6.33 9.16 2.31
C MET A 168 -6.52 10.00 1.07
N ARG A 169 -7.77 10.24 0.68
CA ARG A 169 -8.09 11.15 -0.43
C ARG A 169 -9.31 12.00 -0.10
N ALA A 170 -9.15 13.31 -0.18
CA ALA A 170 -10.20 14.31 0.07
C ALA A 170 -10.94 14.13 1.42
N ALA A 171 -10.29 13.51 2.41
CA ALA A 171 -10.92 13.05 3.65
C ALA A 171 -10.07 13.38 4.89
N ALA A 172 -9.25 14.44 4.81
CA ALA A 172 -8.20 14.71 5.78
C ALA A 172 -8.72 14.91 7.21
N GLU A 173 -9.84 15.62 7.39
CA GLU A 173 -10.43 15.92 8.71
C GLU A 173 -10.82 14.64 9.46
N ASP A 174 -11.75 13.85 8.91
CA ASP A 174 -12.19 12.58 9.48
C ASP A 174 -11.02 11.58 9.63
N PHE A 175 -10.11 11.55 8.65
CA PHE A 175 -8.94 10.66 8.67
C PHE A 175 -8.03 10.98 9.85
N CYS A 176 -7.67 12.25 10.05
CA CYS A 176 -6.81 12.67 11.16
C CYS A 176 -7.49 12.44 12.51
N GLU A 177 -8.80 12.69 12.60
CA GLU A 177 -9.57 12.46 13.83
C GLU A 177 -9.56 10.98 14.24
N ILE A 178 -9.79 10.07 13.28
CA ILE A 178 -9.69 8.62 13.51
C ILE A 178 -8.26 8.24 13.88
N MET A 179 -7.26 8.70 13.14
CA MET A 179 -5.85 8.37 13.43
C MET A 179 -5.43 8.78 14.84
N GLU A 180 -5.83 9.96 15.30
CA GLU A 180 -5.56 10.44 16.66
C GLU A 180 -6.24 9.57 17.72
N ARG A 181 -7.50 9.15 17.51
CA ARG A 181 -8.20 8.23 18.43
C ARG A 181 -7.50 6.89 18.60
N TYR A 182 -6.88 6.38 17.53
CA TYR A 182 -6.29 5.04 17.47
C TYR A 182 -4.77 5.02 17.50
N LYS A 183 -4.10 6.14 17.81
CA LYS A 183 -2.62 6.28 17.77
C LYS A 183 -1.85 5.23 18.58
N ASP A 184 -2.44 4.71 19.66
CA ASP A 184 -1.82 3.69 20.51
C ASP A 184 -2.14 2.23 20.07
N ARG A 185 -2.82 2.07 18.93
CA ARG A 185 -3.26 0.77 18.40
C ARG A 185 -2.40 0.23 17.25
N PHE A 186 -1.35 0.93 16.84
CA PHE A 186 -0.41 0.52 15.79
C PHE A 186 1.04 0.92 16.16
N THR A 187 2.04 0.40 15.44
CA THR A 187 3.48 0.60 15.77
C THR A 187 4.17 1.68 14.92
N GLY A 188 3.53 2.06 13.82
CA GLY A 188 3.96 3.05 12.83
C GLY A 188 3.14 2.84 11.55
N GLY A 189 3.43 3.60 10.50
CA GLY A 189 2.71 3.43 9.25
C GLY A 189 3.11 4.41 8.16
N VAL A 190 2.52 4.24 6.98
CA VAL A 190 2.74 5.12 5.84
C VAL A 190 1.43 5.50 5.20
N THR A 191 1.24 6.79 4.90
CA THR A 191 0.11 7.30 4.14
C THR A 191 0.54 7.49 2.69
N HIS A 192 0.23 6.53 1.81
CA HIS A 192 0.87 6.42 0.47
C HIS A 192 0.23 7.25 -0.65
N SER A 193 -0.96 7.81 -0.43
CA SER A 193 -1.66 8.63 -1.42
C SER A 193 -2.16 9.94 -0.78
N PHE A 194 -1.36 10.57 0.07
CA PHE A 194 -1.75 11.77 0.81
C PHE A 194 -2.08 12.95 -0.14
N THR A 195 -3.30 13.49 -0.04
CA THR A 195 -3.74 14.68 -0.80
C THR A 195 -4.17 15.83 0.11
N GLY A 196 -3.68 15.87 1.35
CA GLY A 196 -4.06 16.86 2.36
C GLY A 196 -3.23 18.13 2.29
N SER A 197 -3.57 19.11 3.12
CA SER A 197 -2.78 20.32 3.30
C SER A 197 -1.51 20.07 4.15
N ALA A 198 -0.60 21.06 4.21
CA ALA A 198 0.52 21.01 5.16
C ALA A 198 0.05 20.91 6.62
N ASP A 199 -1.05 21.57 6.97
CA ASP A 199 -1.63 21.48 8.31
C ASP A 199 -2.13 20.06 8.61
N ASP A 200 -2.72 19.38 7.62
CA ASP A 200 -3.15 17.98 7.77
C ASP A 200 -1.96 17.03 7.87
N ARG A 201 -0.86 17.35 7.18
CA ARG A 201 0.40 16.62 7.28
C ARG A 201 0.95 16.67 8.69
N ASP A 202 0.95 17.86 9.29
CA ASP A 202 1.48 18.09 10.63
C ASP A 202 0.61 17.42 11.72
N LYS A 203 -0.71 17.30 11.50
CA LYS A 203 -1.61 16.48 12.34
C LYS A 203 -1.27 14.98 12.31
N LEU A 204 -0.62 14.50 11.25
CA LEU A 204 -0.22 13.10 11.09
C LEU A 204 1.21 12.82 11.58
N ALA A 205 1.87 13.79 12.24
CA ALA A 205 3.21 13.66 12.82
C ALA A 205 3.24 12.79 14.09
N PHE A 206 2.59 11.62 14.06
CA PHE A 206 2.73 10.61 15.09
C PHE A 206 4.11 9.95 14.99
N ARG A 207 4.53 9.32 16.09
CA ARG A 207 5.78 8.55 16.12
C ARG A 207 5.74 7.44 15.06
N ASN A 208 6.80 7.35 14.25
CA ASN A 208 6.97 6.34 13.19
C ASN A 208 5.91 6.39 12.06
N MET A 209 5.32 7.55 11.80
CA MET A 209 4.49 7.78 10.62
C MET A 209 5.29 8.40 9.49
N TYR A 210 5.02 7.92 8.28
CA TYR A 210 5.62 8.39 7.04
C TYR A 210 4.55 8.78 6.04
N ILE A 211 4.91 9.60 5.07
CA ILE A 211 4.05 9.97 3.96
C ILE A 211 4.70 9.48 2.67
N GLY A 212 3.91 8.87 1.81
CA GLY A 212 4.31 8.50 0.47
C GLY A 212 3.67 9.44 -0.52
N GLU A 213 4.50 10.09 -1.34
CA GLU A 213 4.03 10.89 -2.47
C GLU A 213 4.18 10.06 -3.75
N ILE A 214 3.07 9.85 -4.48
CA ILE A 214 3.10 9.22 -5.79
C ILE A 214 3.49 10.29 -6.81
N LEU A 215 4.74 10.30 -7.25
CA LEU A 215 5.17 11.18 -8.34
C LEU A 215 4.49 10.77 -9.65
N SER A 216 3.72 11.68 -10.24
CA SER A 216 3.27 11.49 -11.62
C SER A 216 4.45 11.67 -12.59
N LEU A 217 4.45 10.95 -13.72
CA LEU A 217 5.50 11.07 -14.75
C LEU A 217 5.73 12.51 -15.25
N ALA A 218 4.74 13.40 -15.10
CA ALA A 218 4.84 14.81 -15.50
C ALA A 218 5.63 15.67 -14.50
N GLU A 219 5.69 15.28 -13.23
CA GLU A 219 6.37 16.04 -12.16
C GLU A 219 7.85 15.66 -12.04
N PHE A 220 8.25 14.55 -12.66
CA PHE A 220 9.62 14.03 -12.65
C PHE A 220 10.64 14.99 -13.28
N SER A 221 10.22 15.84 -14.25
CA SER A 221 11.13 16.78 -14.92
C SER A 221 11.45 18.02 -14.08
N SER A 222 10.54 18.41 -13.20
CA SER A 222 10.60 19.68 -12.45
C SER A 222 11.30 19.53 -11.10
N PHE A 223 11.32 18.32 -10.54
CA PHE A 223 11.84 18.04 -9.19
C PHE A 223 13.37 17.84 -9.16
N LEU A 224 14.00 17.55 -10.31
CA LEU A 224 15.44 17.27 -10.41
C LEU A 224 16.35 18.45 -10.05
N PHE A 225 15.80 19.67 -9.88
CA PHE A 225 16.58 20.89 -9.69
C PHE A 225 16.70 21.37 -8.24
N LEU A 226 15.98 20.79 -7.27
CA LEU A 226 15.78 21.43 -5.96
C LEU A 226 16.20 20.63 -4.70
N SER A 227 16.73 19.40 -4.81
CA SER A 227 17.12 18.63 -3.63
C SER A 227 18.49 17.93 -3.84
N LEU A 228 19.54 18.69 -3.57
CA LEU A 228 20.87 18.19 -3.25
C LEU A 228 21.04 18.37 -1.73
N MET A 229 20.68 17.36 -0.95
CA MET A 229 21.25 16.98 0.37
C MET A 229 20.28 16.03 1.09
N SER A 230 20.83 14.96 1.67
CA SER A 230 20.18 13.80 2.31
C SER A 230 19.59 12.75 1.35
N LEU A 231 20.21 11.56 1.38
CA LEU A 231 19.94 10.43 0.50
C LEU A 231 18.54 9.88 0.71
N LEU A 232 17.74 9.89 -0.35
CA LEU A 232 16.48 9.17 -0.48
C LEU A 232 16.18 9.03 -2.01
N TYR A 233 15.11 8.32 -2.39
CA TYR A 233 14.48 8.29 -3.75
C TYR A 233 14.86 7.17 -4.70
N ILE A 234 13.93 6.39 -5.28
CA ILE A 234 12.63 6.70 -5.94
C ILE A 234 11.69 5.48 -5.70
N SER A 235 10.55 5.54 -5.00
CA SER A 235 9.21 6.06 -5.37
C SER A 235 8.50 6.74 -4.18
N LEU A 236 9.26 7.18 -3.17
CA LEU A 236 8.69 7.76 -1.96
C LEU A 236 9.61 8.82 -1.41
N ASP A 237 9.05 10.01 -1.22
CA ASP A 237 9.51 11.02 -0.27
C ASP A 237 9.13 10.54 1.13
N LEU A 238 9.85 9.54 1.63
CA LEU A 238 9.85 9.22 3.06
C LEU A 238 10.53 10.37 3.81
N VAL A 239 9.81 11.48 3.99
CA VAL A 239 10.19 12.51 4.94
C VAL A 239 10.09 11.89 6.33
N SER A 240 11.24 11.49 6.88
CA SER A 240 11.38 11.11 8.28
C SER A 240 11.22 12.36 9.13
N PHE A 241 10.26 12.37 10.05
CA PHE A 241 10.20 13.38 11.11
C PHE A 241 11.22 13.05 12.21
N LEU A 242 12.51 13.32 11.95
CA LEU A 242 13.56 13.48 12.95
C LEU A 242 14.69 14.37 12.41
#